data_AF-A0A9C9UC95-F1
#
_entry.id   AF-A0A9C9UC95-F1
#
_cell.length_a   1.000
_cell.length_b   1.000
_cell.length_c   1.000
_cell.angle_alpha   90.00
_cell.angle_beta   90.00
_cell.angle_gamma   90.00
#
_symmetry.space_group_name_H-M   'P 1'
#
loop_
_entity.id
_entity.type
_entity.pdbx_description
1 polymer ?
#
loop_
_entity_poly.entity_id
_entity_poly.type
_entity_poly.pdbx_seq_one_letter_code
_entity_poly.pdbx_strand_id
1 'polypeptide(L)'
;LGSIERLMEVIREELQAMKELYGDERRTEILETHLDLSLEDLITEEDVVVTLSHEGYAKAQPLADYRAQRRGGRGKSATAMKEEDFVDQLFIASTHDTILCFSSAGKVYWKKVYELPQAGRGARGKPIVNLLPLDEGERITAVLPIREYEADKNIFFATANGTVKKTSLQDFSRPRSNGIIAIDLREGDQLVGVDITDGERDVMLFTSAGKVIRFNESNVRAMGRTACGVRGVRLAEGVRVISLIIASEGCVLTATENGYGKRTAVDQYPAHGRGGQGVLSIQSNERNGAVVGAVLVQDDDEIMLITNRGTLVRTRVAEVSVLGRNTQGVKLINLTKGEKLVGMQRIVEQDDDEDEGDEGGSDKASAETNESDNRVEGVEGEGSENE
;
A
#
# COMPACT_ATOMS: atom_id res chain seq x y z
N LEU A 1 -53.04 18.70 64.17
CA LEU A 1 -53.96 18.48 63.02
C LEU A 1 -54.39 19.79 62.33
N GLY A 2 -54.52 20.91 63.05
CA GLY A 2 -54.97 22.18 62.45
C GLY A 2 -53.91 23.04 61.73
N SER A 3 -52.64 22.63 61.69
CA SER A 3 -51.58 23.32 60.94
C SER A 3 -50.73 22.29 60.19
N ILE A 4 -50.70 22.43 58.87
CA ILE A 4 -49.98 21.55 57.94
C ILE A 4 -48.47 21.81 58.02
N GLU A 5 -48.06 23.06 58.26
CA GLU A 5 -46.65 23.45 58.41
C GLU A 5 -45.99 22.70 59.57
N ARG A 6 -46.67 22.64 60.73
CA ARG A 6 -46.13 21.93 61.89
C ARG A 6 -46.03 20.41 61.66
N LEU A 7 -46.92 19.84 60.85
CA LEU A 7 -46.85 18.43 60.47
C LEU A 7 -45.67 18.17 59.53
N MET A 8 -45.40 19.05 58.57
CA MET A 8 -44.24 18.94 57.69
C MET A 8 -42.91 19.14 58.43
N GLU A 9 -42.88 19.98 59.47
CA GLU A 9 -41.73 20.11 60.36
C GLU A 9 -41.46 18.79 61.10
N VAL A 10 -42.48 18.21 61.73
CA VAL A 10 -42.34 16.93 62.44
C VAL A 10 -41.91 15.81 61.51
N ILE A 11 -42.48 15.72 60.30
CA ILE A 11 -42.08 14.74 59.29
C ILE A 11 -40.60 14.94 58.90
N ARG A 12 -40.15 16.19 58.75
CA ARG A 12 -38.74 16.48 58.43
C ARG A 12 -37.82 16.09 59.58
N GLU A 13 -38.19 16.40 60.81
CA GLU A 13 -37.45 16.04 62.03
C GLU A 13 -37.32 14.51 62.15
N GLU A 14 -38.42 13.77 61.92
CA GLU A 14 -38.41 12.31 61.94
C GLU A 14 -37.56 11.70 60.81
N LEU A 15 -37.63 12.25 59.59
CA LEU A 15 -36.80 11.80 58.46
C LEU A 15 -35.31 12.08 58.70
N GLN A 16 -34.97 13.18 59.36
CA GLN A 16 -33.59 13.48 59.77
C GLN A 16 -33.11 12.54 60.86
N ALA A 17 -33.93 12.27 61.89
CA ALA A 17 -33.61 11.30 62.93
C ALA A 17 -33.41 9.89 62.37
N MET A 18 -34.24 9.46 61.40
CA MET A 18 -34.08 8.19 60.70
C MET A 18 -32.80 8.13 59.87
N LYS A 19 -32.43 9.23 59.20
CA LYS A 19 -31.16 9.32 58.44
C LYS A 19 -29.94 9.24 59.36
N GLU A 20 -29.99 9.83 60.56
CA GLU A 20 -28.90 9.76 61.54
C GLU A 20 -28.77 8.38 62.17
N LEU A 21 -29.89 7.72 62.49
CA LEU A 21 -29.87 6.43 63.18
C LEU A 21 -29.50 5.25 62.26
N TYR A 22 -29.87 5.33 60.99
CA TYR A 22 -29.72 4.23 60.02
C TYR A 22 -28.90 4.60 58.77
N GLY A 23 -28.29 5.77 58.72
CA GLY A 23 -27.43 6.16 57.61
C GLY A 23 -26.13 5.36 57.60
N ASP A 24 -25.82 4.71 56.48
CA ASP A 24 -24.53 4.08 56.22
C ASP A 24 -23.80 4.71 55.04
N GLU A 25 -22.49 4.51 54.97
CA GLU A 25 -21.71 4.93 53.82
C GLU A 25 -22.07 4.09 52.60
N ARG A 26 -22.08 4.73 51.42
CA ARG A 26 -22.38 4.03 50.17
C ARG A 26 -21.31 2.96 49.93
N ARG A 27 -21.73 1.70 49.92
CA ARG A 27 -20.83 0.54 49.72
C ARG A 27 -20.36 0.34 48.28
N THR A 28 -21.09 0.89 47.32
CA THR A 28 -20.82 0.76 45.88
C THR A 28 -20.29 2.07 45.31
N GLU A 29 -19.22 2.01 44.53
CA GLU A 29 -18.74 3.13 43.73
C GLU A 29 -19.51 3.20 42.41
N ILE A 30 -19.97 4.39 42.02
CA ILE A 30 -20.50 4.62 40.66
C ILE A 30 -19.35 5.20 39.85
N LEU A 31 -18.78 4.38 38.97
CA LEU A 31 -17.84 4.84 37.97
C LEU A 31 -18.65 5.50 36.84
N GLU A 32 -18.70 6.83 36.80
CA GLU A 32 -19.38 7.59 35.73
C GLU A 32 -18.75 7.34 34.35
N THR A 33 -17.45 7.02 34.34
CA THR A 33 -16.68 6.74 33.14
C THR A 33 -16.39 5.24 33.08
N HIS A 34 -17.25 4.51 32.37
CA HIS A 34 -16.82 3.24 31.78
C HIS A 34 -15.61 3.53 30.89
N LEU A 35 -14.60 2.66 30.92
CA LEU A 35 -13.49 2.51 29.97
C LEU A 35 -13.67 3.45 28.76
N ASP A 36 -12.81 4.47 28.61
CA ASP A 36 -12.78 5.31 27.41
C ASP A 36 -12.50 4.41 26.21
N LEU A 37 -13.55 3.78 25.66
CA LEU A 37 -13.49 3.02 24.44
C LEU A 37 -13.09 4.03 23.38
N SER A 38 -11.86 3.89 22.91
CA SER A 38 -11.39 4.67 21.79
C SER A 38 -12.19 4.27 20.56
N LEU A 39 -12.25 5.15 19.56
CA LEU A 39 -12.86 4.79 18.27
C LEU A 39 -12.21 3.50 17.71
N GLU A 40 -10.93 3.30 17.96
CA GLU A 40 -10.16 2.11 17.57
C GLU A 40 -10.74 0.83 18.19
N ASP A 41 -11.13 0.84 19.48
CA ASP A 41 -11.72 -0.34 20.16
C ASP A 41 -13.09 -0.77 19.60
N LEU A 42 -13.75 0.11 18.83
CA LEU A 42 -15.02 -0.17 18.17
C LEU A 42 -14.85 -0.71 16.75
N ILE A 43 -13.64 -0.66 16.19
CA ILE A 43 -13.33 -1.16 14.85
C ILE A 43 -12.84 -2.59 14.96
N THR A 44 -13.33 -3.48 14.09
CA THR A 44 -12.84 -4.85 14.03
C THR A 44 -11.48 -4.90 13.35
N GLU A 45 -10.55 -5.65 13.94
CA GLU A 45 -9.26 -5.95 13.30
C GLU A 45 -9.49 -6.95 12.16
N GLU A 46 -9.29 -6.50 10.93
CA GLU A 46 -9.41 -7.32 9.73
C GLU A 46 -8.38 -6.87 8.68
N ASP A 47 -7.99 -7.79 7.80
CA ASP A 47 -7.09 -7.48 6.69
C ASP A 47 -7.87 -6.80 5.56
N VAL A 48 -7.40 -5.62 5.18
CA VAL A 48 -7.97 -4.80 4.11
C VAL A 48 -6.94 -4.53 3.03
N VAL A 49 -7.43 -4.39 1.80
CA VAL A 49 -6.65 -3.90 0.67
C VAL A 49 -6.78 -2.39 0.63
N VAL A 50 -5.66 -1.70 0.86
CA VAL A 50 -5.57 -0.25 0.70
C VAL A 50 -5.14 0.05 -0.72
N THR A 51 -5.89 0.92 -1.39
CA THR A 51 -5.55 1.38 -2.74
C THR A 51 -5.42 2.90 -2.75
N LEU A 52 -4.30 3.39 -3.27
CA LEU A 52 -4.09 4.78 -3.65
C LEU A 52 -4.11 4.87 -5.17
N SER A 53 -4.94 5.73 -5.73
CA SER A 53 -5.00 5.95 -7.17
C SER A 53 -4.01 6.99 -7.66
N HIS A 54 -3.82 7.05 -8.98
CA HIS A 54 -2.93 8.03 -9.61
C HIS A 54 -3.41 9.48 -9.43
N GLU A 55 -4.73 9.70 -9.48
CA GLU A 55 -5.31 11.02 -9.14
C GLU A 55 -5.27 11.32 -7.63
N GLY A 56 -4.73 10.40 -6.81
CA GLY A 56 -4.52 10.59 -5.39
C GLY A 56 -5.75 10.29 -4.54
N TYR A 57 -6.66 9.43 -4.99
CA TYR A 57 -7.77 8.95 -4.16
C TYR A 57 -7.34 7.73 -3.36
N ALA A 58 -7.57 7.77 -2.05
CA ALA A 58 -7.31 6.66 -1.14
C ALA A 58 -8.63 6.01 -0.72
N LYS A 59 -8.62 4.67 -0.63
CA LYS A 59 -9.69 3.86 -0.05
C LYS A 59 -9.16 2.56 0.52
N ALA A 60 -9.93 1.97 1.42
CA ALA A 60 -9.72 0.62 1.94
C ALA A 60 -10.95 -0.24 1.62
N GLN A 61 -10.73 -1.55 1.45
CA GLN A 61 -11.79 -2.53 1.22
C GLN A 61 -11.39 -3.87 1.85
N PRO A 62 -12.32 -4.65 2.43
CA PRO A 62 -12.00 -5.98 2.95
C PRO A 62 -11.37 -6.88 1.90
N LEU A 63 -10.37 -7.68 2.30
CA LEU A 63 -9.66 -8.58 1.38
C LEU A 63 -10.59 -9.59 0.71
N ALA A 64 -11.57 -10.12 1.46
CA ALA A 64 -12.57 -11.06 0.94
C ALA A 64 -13.39 -10.48 -0.22
N ASP A 65 -13.85 -9.24 -0.08
CA ASP A 65 -14.60 -8.52 -1.11
C ASP A 65 -13.74 -8.26 -2.35
N TYR A 66 -12.46 -7.94 -2.15
CA TYR A 66 -11.52 -7.72 -3.25
C TYR A 66 -11.26 -9.01 -4.04
N ARG A 67 -11.07 -10.15 -3.36
CA ARG A 67 -10.83 -11.48 -3.96
C ARG A 67 -12.04 -11.99 -4.74
N ALA A 68 -13.24 -11.95 -4.15
CA ALA A 68 -14.47 -12.40 -4.80
C ALA A 68 -14.74 -11.67 -6.13
N GLN A 69 -14.28 -10.42 -6.24
CA GLN A 69 -14.43 -9.59 -7.44
C GLN A 69 -13.37 -9.82 -8.53
N ARG A 70 -12.28 -10.58 -8.25
CA ARG A 70 -11.27 -10.98 -9.26
C ARG A 70 -11.61 -12.28 -9.99
N ARG A 71 -12.54 -13.10 -9.48
CA ARG A 71 -13.03 -14.31 -10.16
C ARG A 71 -13.85 -13.94 -11.40
N GLY A 72 -13.18 -13.73 -12.53
CA GLY A 72 -13.80 -13.35 -13.80
C GLY A 72 -12.80 -12.67 -14.73
N GLY A 73 -11.94 -13.46 -15.37
CA GLY A 73 -10.81 -12.98 -16.16
C GLY A 73 -11.18 -12.03 -17.31
N ARG A 74 -10.29 -11.06 -17.53
CA ARG A 74 -10.04 -10.49 -18.87
C ARG A 74 -8.56 -10.62 -19.19
N GLY A 75 -8.20 -11.80 -19.68
CA GLY A 75 -7.01 -11.98 -20.48
C GLY A 75 -7.16 -11.28 -21.84
N LYS A 76 -6.03 -10.76 -22.33
CA LYS A 76 -5.78 -10.16 -23.64
C LYS A 76 -6.34 -8.74 -23.86
N SER A 77 -5.38 -7.82 -23.99
CA SER A 77 -5.45 -6.51 -24.66
C SER A 77 -6.57 -5.58 -24.18
N ALA A 78 -6.31 -4.82 -23.12
CA ALA A 78 -7.12 -3.66 -22.77
C ALA A 78 -6.76 -2.47 -23.68
N THR A 79 -6.97 -2.60 -24.99
CA THR A 79 -6.85 -1.50 -25.95
C THR A 79 -8.20 -0.78 -26.06
N ALA A 80 -8.71 -0.29 -24.93
CA ALA A 80 -9.73 0.76 -24.82
C ALA A 80 -10.06 0.96 -23.34
N MET A 81 -9.81 2.17 -22.81
CA MET A 81 -10.76 2.89 -21.94
C MET A 81 -10.27 4.33 -21.69
N LYS A 82 -11.19 5.28 -21.87
CA LYS A 82 -11.06 6.70 -21.51
C LYS A 82 -11.11 6.86 -19.99
N GLU A 83 -10.39 7.85 -19.46
CA GLU A 83 -10.60 8.51 -18.14
C GLU A 83 -10.93 7.58 -16.95
N GLU A 84 -10.30 6.40 -16.89
CA GLU A 84 -10.34 5.57 -15.68
C GLU A 84 -9.06 5.84 -14.88
N ASP A 85 -9.24 6.39 -13.67
CA ASP A 85 -8.20 6.49 -12.66
C ASP A 85 -7.80 5.08 -12.21
N PHE A 86 -6.50 4.80 -12.19
CA PHE A 86 -5.96 3.48 -11.91
C PHE A 86 -5.23 3.48 -10.57
N VAL A 87 -5.02 2.30 -10.01
CA VAL A 87 -4.36 2.13 -8.72
C VAL A 87 -2.85 2.34 -8.88
N ASP A 88 -2.31 3.37 -8.24
CA ASP A 88 -0.89 3.68 -8.16
C ASP A 88 -0.20 2.80 -7.11
N GLN A 89 -0.78 2.68 -5.92
CA GLN A 89 -0.26 1.82 -4.85
C GLN A 89 -1.33 0.90 -4.31
N LEU A 90 -0.97 -0.36 -4.12
CA LEU A 90 -1.81 -1.39 -3.52
C LEU A 90 -0.97 -2.13 -2.47
N PHE A 91 -1.48 -2.21 -1.26
CA PHE A 91 -0.89 -3.02 -0.20
C PHE A 91 -1.99 -3.60 0.69
N ILE A 92 -1.69 -4.73 1.31
CA ILE A 92 -2.52 -5.34 2.35
C ILE A 92 -2.03 -4.80 3.69
N ALA A 93 -2.96 -4.39 4.54
CA ALA A 93 -2.70 -3.94 5.89
C ALA A 93 -3.89 -4.29 6.78
N SER A 94 -3.66 -4.40 8.09
CA SER A 94 -4.74 -4.49 9.06
C SER A 94 -5.44 -3.13 9.18
N THR A 95 -6.74 -3.12 9.50
CA THR A 95 -7.50 -1.89 9.81
C THR A 95 -6.81 -1.02 10.87
N HIS A 96 -6.08 -1.64 11.80
CA HIS A 96 -5.40 -0.98 12.92
C HIS A 96 -3.97 -0.52 12.60
N ASP A 97 -3.44 -0.92 11.44
CA ASP A 97 -2.12 -0.47 11.01
C ASP A 97 -2.10 1.04 10.76
N THR A 98 -0.91 1.61 10.88
CA THR A 98 -0.66 3.02 10.61
C THR A 98 0.03 3.18 9.28
N ILE A 99 -0.55 3.97 8.38
CA ILE A 99 0.10 4.36 7.12
C ILE A 99 0.89 5.66 7.33
N LEU A 100 2.19 5.59 7.03
CA LEU A 100 3.07 6.75 6.99
C LEU A 100 3.06 7.34 5.58
N CYS A 101 2.51 8.54 5.44
CA CYS A 101 2.43 9.26 4.17
C CYS A 101 3.56 10.29 4.10
N PHE A 102 4.56 10.04 3.27
CA PHE A 102 5.68 10.93 3.04
C PHE A 102 5.39 11.88 1.88
N SER A 103 5.72 13.15 2.05
CA SER A 103 5.46 14.17 1.03
C SER A 103 6.72 14.64 0.30
N SER A 104 6.52 15.24 -0.87
CA SER A 104 7.59 15.85 -1.68
C SER A 104 8.32 16.97 -0.94
N ALA A 105 7.69 17.58 0.07
CA ALA A 105 8.26 18.61 0.94
C ALA A 105 9.10 18.04 2.09
N GLY A 106 9.25 16.71 2.18
CA GLY A 106 10.07 16.07 3.22
C GLY A 106 9.36 15.95 4.57
N LYS A 107 8.02 16.05 4.59
CA LYS A 107 7.21 15.80 5.79
C LYS A 107 6.65 14.38 5.78
N VAL A 108 6.23 13.92 6.96
CA VAL A 108 5.48 12.67 7.14
C VAL A 108 4.23 12.93 7.95
N TYR A 109 3.16 12.25 7.56
CA TYR A 109 1.86 12.24 8.21
C TYR A 109 1.47 10.80 8.54
N TRP A 110 0.62 10.64 9.54
CA TRP A 110 0.11 9.33 9.97
C TRP A 110 -1.39 9.29 9.73
N LYS A 111 -1.86 8.17 9.20
CA LYS A 111 -3.27 7.82 9.20
C LYS A 111 -3.45 6.38 9.62
N LYS A 112 -4.48 6.09 10.39
CA LYS A 112 -4.88 4.71 10.64
C LYS A 112 -5.64 4.21 9.41
N VAL A 113 -5.48 2.93 9.08
CA VAL A 113 -6.11 2.37 7.88
C VAL A 113 -7.63 2.48 7.96
N TYR A 114 -8.24 2.30 9.14
CA TYR A 114 -9.68 2.49 9.34
C TYR A 114 -10.18 3.93 9.11
N GLU A 115 -9.30 4.95 9.16
CA GLU A 115 -9.68 6.34 8.86
C GLU A 115 -9.84 6.59 7.35
N LEU A 116 -9.34 5.69 6.52
CA LEU A 116 -9.59 5.72 5.08
C LEU A 116 -11.04 5.34 4.79
N PRO A 117 -11.63 5.89 3.71
CA PRO A 117 -13.00 5.54 3.35
C PRO A 117 -13.07 4.06 2.96
N GLN A 118 -13.90 3.31 3.70
CA GLN A 118 -14.26 1.94 3.36
C GLN A 118 -15.21 1.97 2.16
N ALA A 119 -14.74 1.50 1.00
CA ALA A 119 -15.50 1.63 -0.24
C ALA A 119 -15.16 0.51 -1.23
N GLY A 120 -16.20 -0.03 -1.88
CA GLY A 120 -16.03 -1.08 -2.89
C GLY A 120 -15.27 -0.61 -4.15
N ARG A 121 -14.98 -1.55 -5.06
CA ARG A 121 -14.17 -1.30 -6.26
C ARG A 121 -14.65 -0.12 -7.13
N GLY A 122 -15.96 0.02 -7.33
CA GLY A 122 -16.55 1.07 -8.18
C GLY A 122 -16.51 2.49 -7.60
N ALA A 123 -16.27 2.63 -6.28
CA ALA A 123 -16.15 3.92 -5.63
C ALA A 123 -14.71 4.45 -5.74
N ARG A 124 -14.55 5.74 -6.01
CA ARG A 124 -13.22 6.36 -6.15
C ARG A 124 -12.47 6.48 -4.82
N GLY A 125 -13.19 6.56 -3.69
CA GLY A 125 -12.58 6.87 -2.39
C GLY A 125 -12.58 8.37 -2.12
N LYS A 126 -11.65 8.84 -1.27
CA LYS A 126 -11.49 10.27 -0.95
C LYS A 126 -10.11 10.75 -1.39
N PRO A 127 -9.98 11.98 -1.92
CA PRO A 127 -8.68 12.56 -2.21
C PRO A 127 -7.80 12.58 -0.96
N ILE A 128 -6.56 12.08 -1.07
CA ILE A 128 -5.60 12.00 0.05
C ILE A 128 -5.25 13.40 0.58
N VAL A 129 -5.29 14.40 -0.30
CA VAL A 129 -5.12 15.83 0.04
C VAL A 129 -6.20 16.37 0.97
N ASN A 130 -7.38 15.74 1.02
CA ASN A 130 -8.46 16.10 1.94
C ASN A 130 -8.37 15.34 3.27
N LEU A 131 -7.54 14.29 3.33
CA LEU A 131 -7.32 13.48 4.53
C LEU A 131 -6.11 13.96 5.32
N LEU A 132 -5.19 14.68 4.67
CA LEU A 132 -3.92 15.14 5.23
C LEU A 132 -3.81 16.67 5.11
N PRO A 133 -3.26 17.36 6.13
CA PRO A 133 -3.06 18.80 6.08
C PRO A 133 -1.81 19.17 5.25
N LEU A 134 -1.92 19.02 3.93
CA LEU A 134 -0.83 19.31 2.98
C LEU A 134 -0.75 20.80 2.65
N ASP A 135 0.47 21.32 2.48
CA ASP A 135 0.69 22.68 1.98
C ASP A 135 0.40 22.77 0.47
N GLU A 136 0.28 23.99 -0.05
CA GLU A 136 0.07 24.23 -1.48
C GLU A 136 1.23 23.66 -2.32
N GLY A 137 0.92 22.79 -3.29
CA GLY A 137 1.92 22.13 -4.14
C GLY A 137 2.63 20.94 -3.49
N GLU A 138 2.33 20.61 -2.23
CA GLU A 138 2.82 19.41 -1.56
C GLU A 138 2.06 18.17 -2.05
N ARG A 139 2.79 17.16 -2.53
CA ARG A 139 2.22 15.86 -2.98
C ARG A 139 2.78 14.71 -2.16
N ILE A 140 2.03 13.63 -2.04
CA ILE A 140 2.53 12.39 -1.44
C ILE A 140 3.46 11.67 -2.42
N THR A 141 4.60 11.21 -1.93
CA THR A 141 5.64 10.53 -2.70
C THR A 141 5.75 9.05 -2.35
N ALA A 142 5.46 8.68 -1.09
CA ALA A 142 5.47 7.29 -0.65
C ALA A 142 4.45 7.09 0.48
N VAL A 143 3.83 5.91 0.52
CA VAL A 143 2.99 5.45 1.62
C VAL A 143 3.56 4.14 2.13
N LEU A 144 3.89 4.09 3.42
CA LEU A 144 4.46 2.91 4.06
C LEU A 144 3.51 2.42 5.16
N PRO A 145 2.90 1.22 5.04
CA PRO A 145 2.14 0.62 6.13
C PRO A 145 3.08 0.14 7.23
N ILE A 146 2.77 0.51 8.47
CA ILE A 146 3.53 0.17 9.68
C ILE A 146 2.57 -0.41 10.71
N ARG A 147 2.81 -1.67 11.09
CA ARG A 147 2.15 -2.31 12.23
C ARG A 147 2.86 -1.97 13.54
N GLU A 148 4.18 -2.16 13.57
CA GLU A 148 5.03 -1.89 14.73
C GLU A 148 6.27 -1.07 14.37
N TYR A 149 6.72 -0.23 15.30
CA TYR A 149 7.92 0.61 15.12
C TYR A 149 9.16 -0.13 15.63
N GLU A 150 9.58 -1.14 14.86
CA GLU A 150 10.72 -1.99 15.19
C GLU A 150 12.05 -1.21 15.27
N ALA A 151 12.94 -1.63 16.19
CA ALA A 151 14.17 -0.90 16.54
C ALA A 151 15.30 -1.06 15.50
N ASP A 152 15.35 -2.22 14.87
CA ASP A 152 16.31 -2.65 13.86
C ASP A 152 15.94 -2.13 12.46
N LYS A 153 14.68 -1.77 12.23
CA LYS A 153 14.22 -1.17 10.99
C LYS A 153 14.54 0.31 10.89
N ASN A 154 14.82 0.73 9.67
CA ASN A 154 15.12 2.11 9.30
C ASN A 154 14.23 2.56 8.15
N ILE A 155 13.97 3.85 8.07
CA ILE A 155 13.41 4.49 6.89
C ILE A 155 14.56 5.13 6.11
N PHE A 156 14.69 4.74 4.85
CA PHE A 156 15.66 5.25 3.91
C PHE A 156 15.01 6.25 2.96
N PHE A 157 15.62 7.41 2.81
CA PHE A 157 15.12 8.53 2.01
C PHE A 157 16.05 8.80 0.85
N ALA A 158 15.48 9.20 -0.29
CA ALA A 158 16.23 9.71 -1.45
C ALA A 158 15.57 10.97 -2.02
N THR A 159 16.38 12.00 -2.26
CA THR A 159 15.95 13.28 -2.83
C THR A 159 16.32 13.41 -4.31
N ALA A 160 15.64 14.31 -5.02
CA ALA A 160 15.86 14.58 -6.44
C ALA A 160 17.31 15.03 -6.73
N ASN A 161 17.94 15.77 -5.80
CA ASN A 161 19.33 16.21 -5.94
C ASN A 161 20.36 15.13 -5.55
N GLY A 162 19.92 13.90 -5.29
CA GLY A 162 20.80 12.77 -4.99
C GLY A 162 21.30 12.75 -3.56
N THR A 163 20.63 13.45 -2.64
CA THR A 163 20.86 13.30 -1.20
C THR A 163 20.09 12.08 -0.70
N VAL A 164 20.68 11.34 0.22
CA VAL A 164 20.04 10.22 0.90
C VAL A 164 20.14 10.37 2.41
N LYS A 165 19.20 9.78 3.12
CA LYS A 165 19.22 9.77 4.58
C LYS A 165 18.68 8.44 5.09
N LYS A 166 19.17 8.02 6.24
CA LYS A 166 18.63 6.90 7.00
C LYS A 166 18.23 7.39 8.38
N THR A 167 17.02 7.06 8.82
CA THR A 167 16.49 7.40 10.15
C THR A 167 15.83 6.17 10.75
N SER A 168 15.99 5.95 12.05
CA SER A 168 15.36 4.80 12.72
C SER A 168 13.84 4.88 12.61
N LEU A 169 13.18 3.73 12.41
CA LEU A 169 11.71 3.68 12.37
C LEU A 169 11.08 4.17 13.68
N GLN A 170 11.74 3.95 14.83
CA GLN A 170 11.28 4.42 16.14
C GLN A 170 11.11 5.94 16.25
N ASP A 171 11.86 6.73 15.47
CA ASP A 171 11.71 8.19 15.46
C ASP A 171 10.32 8.62 14.92
N PHE A 172 9.57 7.72 14.31
CA PHE A 172 8.21 7.95 13.77
C PHE A 172 7.09 7.39 14.66
N SER A 173 7.42 6.80 15.81
CA SER A 173 6.45 6.17 16.74
C SER A 173 5.47 7.13 17.43
N ARG A 174 5.75 8.45 17.40
CA ARG A 174 4.97 9.47 18.08
C ARG A 174 4.26 10.38 17.06
N PRO A 175 3.03 10.03 16.64
CA PRO A 175 2.31 10.77 15.61
C PRO A 175 1.94 12.17 16.06
N ARG A 176 1.84 13.09 15.09
CA ARG A 176 1.29 14.44 15.28
C ARG A 176 0.30 14.76 14.16
N SER A 177 -0.81 15.39 14.50
CA SER A 177 -1.90 15.72 13.56
C SER A 177 -1.43 16.57 12.37
N ASN A 178 -0.54 17.53 12.61
CA ASN A 178 -0.03 18.45 11.58
C ASN A 178 1.17 17.87 10.80
N GLY A 179 1.48 16.59 11.00
CA GLY A 179 2.70 15.97 10.48
C GLY A 179 3.97 16.45 11.18
N ILE A 180 5.10 15.90 10.76
CA ILE A 180 6.43 16.32 11.20
C ILE A 180 7.40 16.36 10.03
N ILE A 181 8.54 17.02 10.21
CA ILE A 181 9.67 16.94 9.29
C ILE A 181 10.25 15.52 9.36
N ALA A 182 10.28 14.84 8.21
CA ALA A 182 10.93 13.55 8.02
C ALA A 182 12.35 13.70 7.47
N ILE A 183 12.61 14.72 6.66
CA ILE A 183 13.93 15.12 6.14
C ILE A 183 13.96 16.62 5.87
N ASP A 184 15.07 17.26 6.23
CA ASP A 184 15.29 18.67 5.91
C ASP A 184 15.78 18.80 4.45
N LEU A 185 15.00 19.49 3.62
CA LEU A 185 15.28 19.62 2.19
C LEU A 185 15.96 20.96 1.91
N ARG A 186 16.94 20.94 1.01
CA ARG A 186 17.54 22.17 0.49
C ARG A 186 16.58 22.85 -0.47
N GLU A 187 16.78 24.15 -0.68
CA GLU A 187 16.00 24.93 -1.64
C GLU A 187 16.01 24.28 -3.04
N GLY A 188 14.82 24.09 -3.60
CA GLY A 188 14.61 23.44 -4.90
C GLY A 188 14.79 21.91 -4.91
N ASP A 189 15.10 21.27 -3.78
CA ASP A 189 15.11 19.81 -3.67
C ASP A 189 13.71 19.26 -3.37
N GLN A 190 13.49 17.99 -3.71
CA GLN A 190 12.24 17.29 -3.44
C GLN A 190 12.53 15.88 -2.97
N LEU A 191 11.72 15.37 -2.05
CA LEU A 191 11.73 13.95 -1.74
C LEU A 191 11.22 13.16 -2.95
N VAL A 192 11.93 12.10 -3.34
CA VAL A 192 11.59 11.29 -4.52
C VAL A 192 11.21 9.87 -4.13
N GLY A 193 11.89 9.29 -3.15
CA GLY A 193 11.61 7.93 -2.71
C GLY A 193 11.86 7.73 -1.23
N VAL A 194 11.06 6.87 -0.63
CA VAL A 194 11.15 6.43 0.76
C VAL A 194 10.86 4.95 0.82
N ASP A 195 11.66 4.19 1.56
CA ASP A 195 11.42 2.76 1.75
C ASP A 195 12.00 2.29 3.11
N ILE A 196 11.58 1.11 3.57
CA ILE A 196 12.02 0.51 4.82
C ILE A 196 13.24 -0.39 4.55
N THR A 197 14.22 -0.33 5.44
CA THR A 197 15.43 -1.14 5.37
C THR A 197 15.77 -1.76 6.73
N ASP A 198 16.51 -2.87 6.74
CA ASP A 198 16.85 -3.67 7.92
C ASP A 198 18.30 -3.48 8.41
N GLY A 199 19.07 -2.62 7.76
CA GLY A 199 20.48 -2.34 8.07
C GLY A 199 21.46 -2.98 7.10
N GLU A 200 21.04 -4.00 6.35
CA GLU A 200 21.92 -4.80 5.48
C GLU A 200 21.62 -4.65 3.99
N ARG A 201 20.53 -3.96 3.61
CA ARG A 201 20.11 -3.87 2.22
C ARG A 201 21.04 -3.01 1.36
N ASP A 202 21.14 -3.41 0.10
CA ASP A 202 21.69 -2.55 -0.93
C ASP A 202 20.63 -1.56 -1.42
N VAL A 203 21.04 -0.31 -1.56
CA VAL A 203 20.20 0.77 -2.06
C VAL A 203 20.63 1.13 -3.48
N MET A 204 19.67 1.28 -4.37
CA MET A 204 19.87 1.66 -5.75
C MET A 204 19.18 2.99 -6.05
N LEU A 205 19.92 3.96 -6.58
CA LEU A 205 19.39 5.25 -7.01
C LEU A 205 19.48 5.38 -8.52
N PHE A 206 18.34 5.61 -9.17
CA PHE A 206 18.25 5.78 -10.62
C PHE A 206 18.09 7.25 -10.97
N THR A 207 18.77 7.68 -12.02
CA THR A 207 18.79 9.08 -12.47
C THR A 207 18.09 9.24 -13.82
N SER A 208 17.62 10.45 -14.12
CA SER A 208 16.97 10.80 -15.39
C SER A 208 17.87 10.59 -16.62
N ALA A 209 19.19 10.60 -16.44
CA ALA A 209 20.18 10.33 -17.49
C ALA A 209 20.47 8.83 -17.71
N GLY A 210 19.71 7.94 -17.07
CA GLY A 210 19.89 6.49 -17.20
C GLY A 210 21.11 5.95 -16.48
N LYS A 211 21.67 6.68 -15.51
CA LYS A 211 22.68 6.15 -14.58
C LYS A 211 22.04 5.61 -13.32
N VAL A 212 22.73 4.63 -12.72
CA VAL A 212 22.38 4.01 -11.44
C VAL A 212 23.60 3.88 -10.57
N ILE A 213 23.45 4.13 -9.27
CA ILE A 213 24.43 3.75 -8.26
C ILE A 213 23.80 2.74 -7.31
N ARG A 214 24.53 1.67 -6.99
CA ARG A 214 24.15 0.68 -5.99
C ARG A 214 25.20 0.68 -4.88
N PHE A 215 24.78 0.81 -3.63
CA PHE A 215 25.67 0.77 -2.48
C PHE A 215 24.93 0.20 -1.26
N ASN A 216 25.67 -0.43 -0.35
CA ASN A 216 25.08 -0.96 0.87
C ASN A 216 24.64 0.16 1.82
N GLU A 217 23.47 0.05 2.44
CA GLU A 217 22.91 1.08 3.31
C GLU A 217 23.77 1.36 4.56
N SER A 218 24.64 0.43 4.97
CA SER A 218 25.61 0.63 6.07
C SER A 218 26.57 1.80 5.81
N ASN A 219 26.77 2.18 4.54
CA ASN A 219 27.53 3.37 4.13
C ASN A 219 26.82 4.71 4.44
N VAL A 220 25.61 4.64 5.01
CA VAL A 220 24.83 5.77 5.48
C VAL A 220 24.52 5.54 6.96
N ARG A 221 25.15 6.33 7.84
CA ARG A 221 24.81 6.31 9.27
C ARG A 221 23.37 6.74 9.50
N ALA A 222 22.72 6.18 10.52
CA ALA A 222 21.43 6.68 10.99
C ALA A 222 21.57 8.12 11.50
N MET A 223 20.57 8.95 11.20
CA MET A 223 20.50 10.35 11.58
C MET A 223 19.08 10.67 12.06
N GLY A 224 18.96 11.72 12.88
CA GLY A 224 17.66 12.23 13.29
C GLY A 224 16.84 12.81 12.13
N ARG A 225 15.54 12.97 12.37
CA ARG A 225 14.57 13.44 11.38
C ARG A 225 14.88 14.83 10.78
N THR A 226 15.44 15.74 11.56
CA THR A 226 15.75 17.11 11.10
C THR A 226 17.07 17.23 10.32
N ALA A 227 17.81 16.13 10.13
CA ALA A 227 19.04 16.17 9.35
C ALA A 227 18.74 16.22 7.84
N CYS A 228 19.60 16.91 7.08
CA CYS A 228 19.51 16.99 5.62
C CYS A 228 19.97 15.70 4.90
N GLY A 229 20.76 14.84 5.57
CA GLY A 229 21.34 13.63 4.97
C GLY A 229 22.72 13.82 4.33
N VAL A 230 23.12 12.86 3.50
CA VAL A 230 24.44 12.77 2.86
C VAL A 230 24.30 12.44 1.37
N ARG A 231 25.31 12.75 0.56
CA ARG A 231 25.25 12.55 -0.90
C ARG A 231 25.15 11.07 -1.31
N GLY A 232 24.01 10.59 -1.78
CA GLY A 232 23.84 9.23 -2.33
C GLY A 232 24.54 9.03 -3.67
N VAL A 233 24.33 9.96 -4.60
CA VAL A 233 24.87 9.91 -5.97
C VAL A 233 25.41 11.28 -6.37
N ARG A 234 26.46 11.30 -7.19
CA ARG A 234 26.93 12.53 -7.85
C ARG A 234 26.22 12.68 -9.19
N LEU A 235 25.40 13.73 -9.28
CA LEU A 235 24.65 14.08 -10.48
C LEU A 235 25.47 15.01 -11.38
N ALA A 236 25.24 14.91 -12.69
CA ALA A 236 25.65 15.92 -13.64
C ALA A 236 24.64 17.08 -13.63
N GLU A 237 25.00 18.21 -14.24
CA GLU A 237 24.12 19.37 -14.34
C GLU A 237 22.82 19.01 -15.08
N GLY A 238 21.67 19.46 -14.53
CA GLY A 238 20.34 19.16 -15.06
C GLY A 238 19.83 17.72 -14.85
N VAL A 239 20.65 16.82 -14.29
CA VAL A 239 20.26 15.44 -13.99
C VAL A 239 19.70 15.36 -12.57
N ARG A 240 18.62 14.58 -12.39
CA ARG A 240 17.99 14.33 -11.09
C ARG A 240 17.83 12.83 -10.82
N VAL A 241 17.73 12.46 -9.55
CA VAL A 241 17.24 11.14 -9.14
C VAL A 241 15.74 11.06 -9.42
N ILE A 242 15.31 9.91 -9.95
CA ILE A 242 13.91 9.65 -10.33
C ILE A 242 13.31 8.47 -9.57
N SER A 243 14.14 7.59 -9.00
CA SER A 243 13.67 6.41 -8.29
C SER A 243 14.70 5.93 -7.26
N LEU A 244 14.17 5.43 -6.14
CA LEU A 244 14.85 4.70 -5.09
C LEU A 244 14.36 3.26 -5.16
N ILE A 245 15.28 2.30 -5.18
CA ILE A 245 14.95 0.88 -5.10
C ILE A 245 15.81 0.26 -3.99
N ILE A 246 15.16 -0.44 -3.06
CA ILE A 246 15.85 -1.34 -2.13
C ILE A 246 16.03 -2.68 -2.86
N ALA A 247 17.29 -3.07 -3.04
CA ALA A 247 17.63 -4.25 -3.83
C ALA A 247 17.12 -5.53 -3.15
N SER A 248 16.38 -6.32 -3.90
CA SER A 248 16.02 -7.71 -3.60
C SER A 248 16.05 -8.52 -4.89
N GLU A 249 15.59 -9.77 -4.86
CA GLU A 249 15.56 -10.62 -6.04
C GLU A 249 14.63 -10.07 -7.13
N GLY A 250 14.86 -10.48 -8.38
CA GLY A 250 14.08 -10.06 -9.55
C GLY A 250 14.84 -9.13 -10.50
N CYS A 251 14.08 -8.36 -11.28
CA CYS A 251 14.62 -7.48 -12.31
C CYS A 251 14.24 -6.02 -12.07
N VAL A 252 15.13 -5.09 -12.39
CA VAL A 252 14.75 -3.68 -12.53
C VAL A 252 14.20 -3.45 -13.92
N LEU A 253 12.95 -3.02 -14.00
CA LEU A 253 12.34 -2.52 -15.23
C LEU A 253 12.55 -1.02 -15.32
N THR A 254 13.21 -0.57 -16.39
CA THR A 254 13.44 0.85 -16.66
C THR A 254 12.68 1.28 -17.91
N ALA A 255 12.02 2.44 -17.87
CA ALA A 255 11.30 3.02 -19.01
C ALA A 255 11.72 4.48 -19.29
N THR A 256 11.72 4.88 -20.56
CA THR A 256 12.15 6.19 -21.03
C THR A 256 11.01 6.96 -21.71
N GLU A 257 11.15 8.29 -21.82
CA GLU A 257 10.09 9.20 -22.27
C GLU A 257 9.59 8.92 -23.70
N ASN A 258 10.42 8.34 -24.57
CA ASN A 258 10.02 7.95 -25.93
C ASN A 258 9.46 6.51 -26.01
N GLY A 259 9.12 5.91 -24.87
CA GLY A 259 8.42 4.63 -24.82
C GLY A 259 9.31 3.40 -24.99
N TYR A 260 10.61 3.52 -24.71
CA TYR A 260 11.55 2.39 -24.70
C TYR A 260 11.82 1.94 -23.27
N GLY A 261 12.18 0.67 -23.10
CA GLY A 261 12.54 0.14 -21.81
C GLY A 261 13.00 -1.31 -21.87
N LYS A 262 13.36 -1.85 -20.72
CA LYS A 262 13.89 -3.21 -20.57
C LYS A 262 13.87 -3.64 -19.12
N ARG A 263 13.98 -4.95 -18.92
CA ARG A 263 14.28 -5.58 -17.63
C ARG A 263 15.77 -5.91 -17.57
N THR A 264 16.39 -5.65 -16.42
CA THR A 264 17.77 -6.04 -16.17
C THR A 264 17.84 -6.60 -14.76
N ALA A 265 18.38 -7.81 -14.62
CA ALA A 265 18.51 -8.48 -13.34
C ALA A 265 19.32 -7.64 -12.34
N VAL A 266 18.92 -7.67 -11.07
CA VAL A 266 19.52 -6.84 -10.00
C VAL A 266 21.01 -7.13 -9.82
N ASP A 267 21.43 -8.37 -10.03
CA ASP A 267 22.82 -8.84 -9.96
C ASP A 267 23.76 -8.17 -10.99
N GLN A 268 23.25 -7.71 -12.13
CA GLN A 268 24.03 -6.99 -13.15
C GLN A 268 24.39 -5.56 -12.75
N TYR A 269 23.83 -5.07 -11.64
CA TYR A 269 24.17 -3.78 -11.07
C TYR A 269 25.27 -3.97 -10.01
N PRO A 270 26.52 -3.55 -10.29
CA PRO A 270 27.65 -3.71 -9.38
C PRO A 270 27.49 -2.76 -8.20
N ALA A 271 27.84 -3.26 -7.01
CA ALA A 271 27.99 -2.43 -5.84
C ALA A 271 29.22 -1.51 -5.99
N HIS A 272 29.03 -0.25 -5.65
CA HIS A 272 30.06 0.79 -5.65
C HIS A 272 30.00 1.59 -4.34
N GLY A 273 31.03 2.42 -4.10
CA GLY A 273 30.99 3.40 -3.02
C GLY A 273 29.91 4.47 -3.28
N ARG A 274 29.17 4.84 -2.23
CA ARG A 274 28.20 5.94 -2.26
C ARG A 274 28.86 7.25 -2.71
N GLY A 275 28.11 8.11 -3.41
CA GLY A 275 28.57 9.44 -3.82
C GLY A 275 29.37 9.45 -5.13
N GLY A 276 29.56 8.30 -5.76
CA GLY A 276 30.05 8.19 -7.14
C GLY A 276 29.01 8.61 -8.17
N GLN A 277 29.41 8.61 -9.45
CA GLN A 277 28.49 8.94 -10.56
C GLN A 277 27.56 7.78 -10.97
N GLY A 278 27.84 6.57 -10.46
CA GLY A 278 27.15 5.36 -10.90
C GLY A 278 27.57 4.89 -12.30
N VAL A 279 26.88 3.86 -12.78
CA VAL A 279 27.08 3.20 -14.07
C VAL A 279 25.82 3.33 -14.94
N LEU A 280 25.94 3.11 -16.25
CA LEU A 280 24.79 3.17 -17.16
C LEU A 280 23.82 2.01 -16.89
N SER A 281 22.57 2.33 -16.50
CA SER A 281 21.42 1.42 -16.39
C SER A 281 20.72 1.19 -17.73
N ILE A 282 20.62 2.24 -18.55
CA ILE A 282 20.01 2.25 -19.88
C ILE A 282 20.64 3.39 -20.69
N GLN A 283 20.72 3.24 -22.01
CA GLN A 283 21.22 4.31 -22.88
C GLN A 283 20.15 5.40 -23.04
N SER A 284 20.38 6.57 -22.43
CA SER A 284 19.56 7.79 -22.59
C SER A 284 20.11 8.64 -23.73
N ASN A 285 19.70 8.36 -24.97
CA ASN A 285 20.07 9.09 -26.19
C ASN A 285 18.86 9.79 -26.80
N GLU A 286 19.01 10.45 -27.96
CA GLU A 286 17.89 11.11 -28.66
C GLU A 286 16.72 10.16 -29.00
N ARG A 287 17.03 8.88 -29.29
CA ARG A 287 16.03 7.86 -29.59
C ARG A 287 15.16 7.56 -28.36
N ASN A 288 15.80 7.32 -27.22
CA ASN A 288 15.13 6.89 -26.00
C ASN A 288 14.56 8.06 -25.19
N GLY A 289 15.26 9.19 -25.19
CA GLY A 289 15.03 10.31 -24.30
C GLY A 289 15.37 10.00 -22.83
N ALA A 290 14.99 10.92 -21.94
CA ALA A 290 15.22 10.78 -20.50
C ALA A 290 14.49 9.57 -19.90
N VAL A 291 15.04 9.03 -18.81
CA VAL A 291 14.39 7.97 -18.04
C VAL A 291 13.24 8.54 -17.22
N VAL A 292 12.09 7.88 -17.29
CA VAL A 292 10.84 8.27 -16.64
C VAL A 292 10.67 7.55 -15.31
N GLY A 293 11.00 6.25 -15.27
CA GLY A 293 10.90 5.46 -14.07
C GLY A 293 11.82 4.24 -14.08
N ALA A 294 12.08 3.74 -12.88
CA ALA A 294 12.72 2.47 -12.64
C ALA A 294 12.00 1.81 -11.45
N VAL A 295 11.55 0.58 -11.62
CA VAL A 295 10.83 -0.18 -10.59
C VAL A 295 11.40 -1.60 -10.53
N LEU A 296 11.48 -2.15 -9.32
CA LEU A 296 11.82 -3.54 -9.13
C LEU A 296 10.58 -4.39 -9.40
N VAL A 297 10.70 -5.41 -10.24
CA VAL A 297 9.59 -6.27 -10.68
C VAL A 297 9.99 -7.73 -10.64
N GLN A 298 8.99 -8.56 -10.37
CA GLN A 298 8.98 -10.01 -10.54
C GLN A 298 8.34 -10.38 -11.89
N ASP A 299 8.42 -11.65 -12.28
CA ASP A 299 7.97 -12.09 -13.61
C ASP A 299 6.44 -12.09 -13.77
N ASP A 300 5.73 -12.33 -12.66
CA ASP A 300 4.28 -12.32 -12.47
C ASP A 300 3.68 -10.91 -12.34
N ASP A 301 4.50 -9.91 -12.05
CA ASP A 301 4.03 -8.52 -11.99
C ASP A 301 3.50 -8.02 -13.34
N GLU A 302 2.69 -6.96 -13.27
CA GLU A 302 2.33 -6.14 -14.42
C GLU A 302 2.83 -4.70 -14.26
N ILE A 303 2.89 -3.95 -15.35
CA ILE A 303 3.21 -2.53 -15.34
C ILE A 303 2.14 -1.72 -16.05
N MET A 304 1.88 -0.53 -15.51
CA MET A 304 1.08 0.51 -16.15
C MET A 304 1.99 1.61 -16.68
N LEU A 305 1.78 2.01 -17.92
CA LEU A 305 2.48 3.09 -18.60
C LEU A 305 1.49 4.21 -18.93
N ILE A 306 1.88 5.46 -18.64
CA ILE A 306 1.03 6.64 -18.81
C ILE A 306 1.73 7.66 -19.67
N THR A 307 1.04 8.18 -20.67
CA THR A 307 1.56 9.26 -21.52
C THR A 307 1.03 10.63 -21.09
N ASN A 308 1.70 11.70 -21.52
CA ASN A 308 1.26 13.08 -21.33
C ASN A 308 -0.09 13.41 -22.00
N ARG A 309 -0.62 12.50 -22.83
CA ARG A 309 -1.94 12.62 -23.46
C ARG A 309 -3.01 11.78 -22.76
N GLY A 310 -2.66 11.14 -21.65
CA GLY A 310 -3.57 10.27 -20.90
C GLY A 310 -3.73 8.86 -21.49
N THR A 311 -2.87 8.46 -22.43
CA THR A 311 -2.87 7.08 -22.94
C THR A 311 -2.34 6.15 -21.85
N LEU A 312 -3.15 5.20 -21.42
CA LEU A 312 -2.80 4.16 -20.45
C LEU A 312 -2.56 2.83 -21.16
N VAL A 313 -1.43 2.18 -20.86
CA VAL A 313 -1.09 0.86 -21.39
C VAL A 313 -0.65 -0.05 -20.25
N ARG A 314 -1.36 -1.15 -20.08
CA ARG A 314 -1.04 -2.23 -19.14
C ARG A 314 -0.31 -3.35 -19.88
N THR A 315 0.83 -3.76 -19.36
CA THR A 315 1.69 -4.79 -19.97
C THR A 315 2.21 -5.74 -18.90
N ARG A 316 2.18 -7.04 -19.18
CA ARG A 316 2.80 -8.04 -18.30
C ARG A 316 4.31 -7.89 -18.28
N VAL A 317 4.91 -7.97 -17.11
CA VAL A 317 6.37 -7.82 -16.96
C VAL A 317 7.10 -8.94 -17.71
N ALA A 318 6.58 -10.17 -17.70
CA ALA A 318 7.10 -11.30 -18.47
C ALA A 318 7.27 -11.01 -19.98
N GLU A 319 6.43 -10.16 -20.57
CA GLU A 319 6.49 -9.82 -22.00
C GLU A 319 7.62 -8.83 -22.34
N VAL A 320 8.17 -8.14 -21.33
CA VAL A 320 9.27 -7.20 -21.51
C VAL A 320 10.61 -7.94 -21.56
N SER A 321 11.44 -7.64 -22.56
CA SER A 321 12.71 -8.34 -22.74
C SER A 321 13.70 -8.09 -21.59
N VAL A 322 14.31 -9.17 -21.10
CA VAL A 322 15.46 -9.12 -20.19
C VAL A 322 16.71 -8.87 -21.01
N LEU A 323 17.38 -7.76 -20.75
CA LEU A 323 18.56 -7.32 -21.49
C LEU A 323 19.65 -6.83 -20.54
N GLY A 324 20.88 -6.84 -21.06
CA GLY A 324 22.03 -6.29 -20.36
C GLY A 324 21.86 -4.83 -19.97
N ARG A 325 22.60 -4.40 -18.95
CA ARG A 325 22.52 -3.04 -18.41
C ARG A 325 22.82 -1.96 -19.46
N ASN A 326 23.95 -2.03 -20.16
CA ASN A 326 24.33 -1.03 -21.16
C ASN A 326 23.70 -1.30 -22.55
N THR A 327 22.37 -1.28 -22.61
CA THR A 327 21.61 -1.44 -23.86
C THR A 327 20.55 -0.34 -23.98
N GLN A 328 19.96 -0.20 -25.17
CA GLN A 328 18.91 0.79 -25.43
C GLN A 328 17.50 0.28 -25.08
N GLY A 329 17.33 -1.01 -24.81
CA GLY A 329 16.02 -1.60 -24.59
C GLY A 329 15.17 -1.73 -25.84
N VAL A 330 13.95 -2.25 -25.64
CA VAL A 330 12.92 -2.50 -26.64
C VAL A 330 11.78 -1.50 -26.50
N LYS A 331 10.90 -1.45 -27.49
CA LYS A 331 9.73 -0.57 -27.45
C LYS A 331 8.68 -1.17 -26.51
N LEU A 332 8.28 -0.41 -25.49
CA LEU A 332 7.21 -0.79 -24.56
C LEU A 332 5.84 -0.28 -25.03
N ILE A 333 5.81 0.90 -25.63
CA ILE A 333 4.58 1.58 -26.06
C ILE A 333 4.78 2.28 -27.41
N ASN A 334 3.74 2.24 -28.25
CA ASN A 334 3.68 3.02 -29.48
C ASN A 334 3.15 4.43 -29.20
N LEU A 335 4.06 5.42 -29.19
CA LEU A 335 3.72 6.82 -29.00
C LEU A 335 3.41 7.51 -30.33
N THR A 336 2.41 8.38 -30.33
CA THR A 336 2.13 9.29 -31.45
C THR A 336 3.10 10.47 -31.48
N LYS A 337 3.14 11.24 -32.58
CA LYS A 337 4.07 12.38 -32.71
C LYS A 337 3.80 13.43 -31.62
N GLY A 338 4.83 13.74 -30.83
CA GLY A 338 4.76 14.71 -29.71
C GLY A 338 4.20 14.13 -28.40
N GLU A 339 3.81 12.86 -28.39
CA GLU A 339 3.42 12.14 -27.19
C GLU A 339 4.66 11.58 -26.48
N LYS A 340 4.67 11.66 -25.15
CA LYS A 340 5.75 11.19 -24.29
C LYS A 340 5.20 10.36 -23.15
N LEU A 341 5.92 9.32 -22.76
CA LEU A 341 5.72 8.62 -21.51
C LEU A 341 6.07 9.57 -20.34
N VAL A 342 5.19 9.67 -19.35
CA VAL A 342 5.37 10.53 -18.16
C VAL A 342 5.33 9.77 -16.84
N GLY A 343 4.79 8.55 -16.84
CA GLY A 343 4.73 7.71 -15.65
C GLY A 343 4.83 6.22 -15.99
N MET A 344 5.34 5.47 -15.03
CA MET A 344 5.37 4.02 -15.03
C MET A 344 5.17 3.54 -13.60
N GLN A 345 4.27 2.58 -13.41
CA GLN A 345 3.98 2.01 -12.09
C GLN A 345 3.88 0.49 -12.16
N ARG A 346 4.39 -0.18 -11.12
CA ARG A 346 4.24 -1.63 -10.94
C ARG A 346 2.86 -1.93 -10.35
N ILE A 347 2.21 -2.94 -10.91
CA ILE A 347 1.00 -3.56 -10.39
C ILE A 347 1.40 -4.97 -9.94
N VAL A 348 1.31 -5.22 -8.63
CA VAL A 348 1.55 -6.56 -8.10
C VAL A 348 0.36 -7.44 -8.45
N GLU A 349 0.60 -8.51 -9.22
CA GLU A 349 -0.36 -9.60 -9.37
C GLU A 349 -0.24 -10.47 -8.11
N GLN A 350 -1.36 -10.80 -7.46
CA GLN A 350 -1.36 -11.75 -6.35
C GLN A 350 -1.89 -13.06 -6.92
N ASP A 351 -1.10 -14.11 -6.81
CA ASP A 351 -1.52 -15.49 -7.08
C ASP A 351 -2.40 -15.97 -5.92
N ASP A 352 -3.61 -16.44 -6.27
CA ASP A 352 -4.62 -16.97 -5.35
C ASP A 352 -4.49 -18.51 -5.24
N ASP A 353 -3.30 -19.03 -4.90
CA ASP A 353 -3.12 -20.47 -4.68
C ASP A 353 -2.93 -20.78 -3.18
N GLU A 354 -4.01 -20.63 -2.41
CA GLU A 354 -4.24 -21.46 -1.21
C GLU A 354 -5.41 -22.39 -1.52
N ASP A 355 -5.09 -23.58 -2.03
CA ASP A 355 -5.98 -24.74 -2.07
C ASP A 355 -6.41 -25.07 -0.63
N GLU A 356 -7.63 -24.67 -0.23
CA GLU A 356 -8.31 -25.32 0.88
C GLU A 356 -8.63 -26.76 0.47
N GLY A 357 -8.02 -27.70 1.19
CA GLY A 357 -8.14 -29.13 0.97
C GLY A 357 -9.60 -29.59 0.90
N ASP A 358 -9.90 -30.32 -0.17
CA ASP A 358 -11.07 -31.15 -0.35
C ASP A 358 -11.14 -32.21 0.77
N GLU A 359 -11.77 -31.87 1.89
CA GLU A 359 -12.35 -32.87 2.79
C GLU A 359 -13.64 -33.41 2.16
N GLY A 360 -13.46 -34.32 1.21
CA GLY A 360 -14.50 -35.24 0.77
C GLY A 360 -14.93 -36.12 1.94
N GLY A 361 -15.97 -35.68 2.66
CA GLY A 361 -16.65 -36.47 3.69
C GLY A 361 -17.20 -37.78 3.13
N SER A 362 -16.49 -38.87 3.40
CA SER A 362 -16.96 -40.23 3.16
C SER A 362 -17.87 -40.67 4.31
N ASP A 363 -19.17 -40.41 4.22
CA ASP A 363 -20.15 -41.09 5.06
C ASP A 363 -20.51 -42.45 4.43
N LYS A 364 -19.75 -43.48 4.81
CA LYS A 364 -20.22 -44.86 4.78
C LYS A 364 -20.77 -45.20 6.17
N ALA A 365 -22.10 -45.11 6.32
CA ALA A 365 -22.81 -45.80 7.38
C ALA A 365 -23.46 -47.08 6.80
N SER A 366 -22.95 -48.22 7.25
CA SER A 366 -23.53 -49.55 7.05
C SER A 366 -24.30 -49.98 8.30
N ALA A 367 -25.54 -50.45 8.13
CA ALA A 367 -26.23 -51.47 8.94
C ALA A 367 -27.54 -51.84 8.21
N GLU A 368 -27.58 -52.95 7.47
CA GLU A 368 -28.14 -54.27 7.87
C GLU A 368 -29.68 -54.29 7.92
N THR A 369 -30.35 -54.88 6.92
CA THR A 369 -30.80 -56.29 6.77
C THR A 369 -32.23 -56.51 7.31
N ASN A 370 -33.19 -56.82 6.42
CA ASN A 370 -34.02 -58.03 6.57
C ASN A 370 -34.89 -58.38 5.35
N GLU A 371 -34.64 -59.60 4.88
CA GLU A 371 -35.50 -60.63 4.28
C GLU A 371 -36.94 -60.36 3.79
N SER A 372 -37.11 -60.78 2.52
CA SER A 372 -38.10 -61.77 2.03
C SER A 372 -39.44 -61.33 1.44
N ASP A 373 -39.69 -61.96 0.28
CA ASP A 373 -40.97 -62.39 -0.29
C ASP A 373 -41.90 -61.33 -0.91
N ASN A 374 -42.07 -61.33 -2.24
CA ASN A 374 -43.10 -62.16 -2.87
C ASN A 374 -43.08 -62.06 -4.41
N ARG A 375 -43.57 -63.14 -5.01
CA ARG A 375 -43.79 -63.51 -6.40
C ARG A 375 -44.84 -62.66 -7.16
N VAL A 376 -44.56 -62.47 -8.47
CA VAL A 376 -45.38 -62.85 -9.65
C VAL A 376 -46.51 -61.92 -10.19
N GLU A 377 -46.42 -61.76 -11.53
CA GLU A 377 -47.45 -61.56 -12.58
C GLU A 377 -48.01 -60.18 -12.98
N GLY A 378 -48.13 -60.00 -14.31
CA GLY A 378 -48.98 -59.02 -14.99
C GLY A 378 -48.26 -58.18 -16.06
N VAL A 379 -47.91 -58.71 -17.24
CA VAL A 379 -48.74 -58.77 -18.48
C VAL A 379 -48.73 -57.45 -19.30
N GLU A 380 -48.09 -57.57 -20.47
CA GLU A 380 -48.41 -57.09 -21.83
C GLU A 380 -48.73 -55.60 -22.13
N GLY A 381 -48.16 -55.13 -23.24
CA GLY A 381 -48.57 -53.90 -23.91
C GLY A 381 -47.58 -53.44 -25.00
N GLU A 382 -47.59 -54.14 -26.14
CA GLU A 382 -46.94 -53.76 -27.39
C GLU A 382 -47.49 -52.46 -28.01
N GLY A 383 -46.73 -51.87 -28.96
CA GLY A 383 -47.25 -51.01 -30.03
C GLY A 383 -46.56 -49.64 -30.11
N SER A 384 -45.56 -49.49 -30.99
CA SER A 384 -45.69 -48.94 -32.37
C SER A 384 -45.61 -47.41 -32.36
N GLU A 385 -44.57 -46.75 -32.85
CA GLU A 385 -44.11 -46.54 -34.23
C GLU A 385 -44.02 -45.01 -34.46
N ASN A 386 -43.03 -44.63 -35.26
CA ASN A 386 -42.68 -43.32 -35.78
C ASN A 386 -43.85 -42.37 -36.11
N GLU A 387 -43.71 -41.10 -35.73
CA GLU A 387 -43.37 -39.95 -36.62
C GLU A 387 -43.01 -38.70 -35.79
#